data_AF-A0A5S3YVY7-F1
#
_entry.id   AF-A0A5S3YVY7-F1
#
_cell.length_a   1.000
_cell.length_b   1.000
_cell.length_c   1.000
_cell.angle_alpha   90.00
_cell.angle_beta   90.00
_cell.angle_gamma   90.00
#
_symmetry.space_group_name_H-M   'P 1'
#
loop_
_entity.id
_entity.type
_entity.pdbx_description
1 polymer ?
#
loop_
_entity_poly.entity_id
_entity_poly.type
_entity_poly.pdbx_seq_one_letter_code
_entity_poly.pdbx_strand_id
1 'polypeptide(L)' 'MNANQFPWALSITSDWKHPKESVDIRNAYPKFADWVTSSGEQEKSWYQLENAISNKLYEQK' A
#
# COMPACT_ATOMS: atom_id res chain seq x y z
N MET A 1 -9.49 3.05 19.54
CA MET A 1 -8.86 2.52 18.31
C MET A 1 -9.98 2.08 17.39
N ASN A 2 -10.03 2.63 16.19
CA ASN A 2 -11.11 2.37 15.25
C ASN A 2 -10.94 0.92 14.74
N ALA A 3 -12.02 0.16 14.69
CA ALA A 3 -12.03 -1.31 14.60
C ALA A 3 -11.29 -1.96 13.41
N ASN A 4 -10.71 -1.18 12.50
CA ASN A 4 -10.10 -1.68 11.27
C ASN A 4 -8.58 -1.55 11.20
N GLN A 5 -7.90 -0.92 12.16
CA GLN A 5 -6.41 -0.77 12.17
C GLN A 5 -5.80 -0.05 10.94
N PHE A 6 -6.62 0.41 9.98
CA PHE A 6 -6.13 1.12 8.80
C PHE A 6 -5.70 2.55 9.14
N PRO A 7 -4.48 2.96 8.75
CA PRO A 7 -4.01 4.33 8.93
C PRO A 7 -4.66 5.29 7.91
N TRP A 8 -4.91 6.54 8.32
CA TRP A 8 -5.38 7.60 7.42
C TRP A 8 -4.25 8.28 6.64
N ALA A 9 -3.02 8.19 7.13
CA ALA A 9 -1.84 8.75 6.49
C ALA A 9 -0.69 7.75 6.60
N LEU A 10 0.11 7.65 5.54
CA LEU A 10 1.30 6.81 5.47
C LEU A 10 2.50 7.71 5.20
N SER A 11 3.54 7.56 6.01
CA SER A 11 4.83 8.22 5.79
C SER A 11 5.79 7.21 5.19
N ILE A 12 5.93 7.24 3.87
CA ILE A 12 6.83 6.35 3.13
C ILE A 12 8.00 7.19 2.64
N THR A 13 9.21 6.85 3.08
CA THR A 13 10.46 7.60 2.78
C THR A 13 11.09 7.22 1.44
N SER A 14 10.52 6.25 0.75
CA SER A 14 11.02 5.71 -0.53
C SER A 14 10.15 6.18 -1.70
N ASP A 15 10.62 5.98 -2.93
CA ASP A 15 9.91 6.25 -4.18
C ASP A 15 8.65 5.36 -4.32
N TRP A 16 7.62 5.68 -3.55
CA TRP A 16 6.35 4.99 -3.57
C TRP A 16 5.48 5.52 -4.70
N LYS A 17 5.03 4.60 -5.57
CA LYS A 17 4.03 4.92 -6.59
C LYS A 17 2.64 4.68 -6.03
N HIS A 18 1.85 5.74 -5.92
CA HIS A 18 0.49 5.60 -5.44
C HIS A 18 -0.39 4.84 -6.47
N PRO A 19 -1.43 4.12 -6.00
CA PRO A 19 -2.43 3.52 -6.88
C PRO A 19 -3.18 4.58 -7.71
N LYS A 20 -3.77 4.15 -8.83
CA LYS A 20 -4.69 4.97 -9.64
C LYS A 20 -5.87 5.44 -8.79
N GLU A 21 -6.40 6.62 -9.10
CA GLU A 21 -7.62 7.12 -8.48
C GLU A 21 -8.76 6.11 -8.68
N SER A 22 -9.57 5.90 -7.64
CA SER A 22 -10.61 4.83 -7.55
C SER A 22 -10.09 3.38 -7.43
N VAL A 23 -8.78 3.14 -7.39
CA VAL A 23 -8.22 1.81 -7.11
C VAL A 23 -7.90 1.68 -5.62
N ASP A 24 -8.48 0.69 -4.97
CA ASP A 24 -8.17 0.35 -3.58
C ASP A 24 -6.70 -0.09 -3.46
N ILE A 25 -6.02 0.40 -2.42
CA ILE A 25 -4.62 0.09 -2.15
C ILE A 25 -4.38 -1.42 -1.99
N ARG A 26 -5.34 -2.20 -1.49
CA ARG A 26 -5.24 -3.67 -1.38
C ARG A 26 -5.22 -4.35 -2.74
N ASN A 27 -5.83 -3.74 -3.76
CA ASN A 27 -5.79 -4.23 -5.13
C ASN A 27 -4.49 -3.87 -5.85
N ALA A 28 -3.84 -2.76 -5.47
CA ALA A 28 -2.55 -2.39 -6.02
C ALA A 28 -1.38 -3.06 -5.26
N TYR A 29 -1.56 -3.25 -3.95
CA TYR A 29 -0.59 -3.76 -2.99
C TYR A 29 -1.27 -4.82 -2.10
N PRO A 30 -1.33 -6.09 -2.54
CA PRO A 30 -2.02 -7.14 -1.80
C PRO A 30 -1.42 -7.37 -0.39
N LYS A 31 -0.11 -7.20 -0.26
CA LYS A 31 0.65 -7.32 0.99
C LYS A 31 0.39 -6.18 1.98
N PHE A 32 -0.28 -5.12 1.57
CA PHE A 32 -0.67 -4.03 2.48
C PHE A 32 -1.62 -4.53 3.57
N ALA A 33 -2.53 -5.45 3.25
CA ALA A 33 -3.45 -6.00 4.23
C ALA A 33 -2.69 -6.72 5.37
N ASP A 34 -1.68 -7.52 5.03
CA ASP A 34 -0.84 -8.23 6.01
C ASP A 34 0.04 -7.27 6.83
N TRP A 35 0.54 -6.20 6.22
CA TRP A 35 1.25 -5.13 6.93
C TRP A 35 0.32 -4.44 7.95
N VAL A 36 -0.93 -4.12 7.56
CA VAL A 36 -1.90 -3.49 8.47
C VAL A 36 -2.31 -4.43 9.60
N THR A 37 -2.62 -5.70 9.32
CA THR A 37 -3.04 -6.67 10.34
C THR A 37 -1.93 -7.03 11.31
N SER A 38 -0.67 -6.97 10.87
CA SER A 38 0.50 -7.13 11.71
C SER A 38 0.94 -5.84 12.42
N SER A 39 0.13 -4.76 12.39
CA SER A 39 0.49 -3.46 12.98
C SER A 39 1.85 -2.92 12.50
N GLY A 40 2.23 -3.25 11.26
CA GLY A 40 3.49 -2.85 10.63
C GLY A 40 4.71 -3.70 10.99
N GLU A 41 4.52 -4.85 11.66
CA GLU A 41 5.60 -5.77 11.98
C GLU A 41 6.03 -6.64 10.79
N GLN A 42 5.10 -7.02 9.92
CA GLN A 42 5.33 -7.86 8.73
C GLN A 42 5.17 -7.08 7.44
N GLU A 43 5.71 -7.59 6.33
CA GLU A 43 5.59 -7.00 4.99
C GLU A 43 6.05 -5.52 4.92
N LYS A 44 7.12 -5.13 5.64
CA LYS A 44 7.63 -3.75 5.66
C LYS A 44 8.02 -3.17 4.29
N SER A 45 8.22 -4.03 3.30
CA SER A 45 8.51 -3.70 1.90
C SER A 45 7.26 -3.75 0.99
N TRP A 46 6.05 -3.81 1.55
CA TRP A 46 4.80 -3.89 0.78
C TRP A 46 4.69 -2.78 -0.27
N TYR A 47 5.15 -1.56 0.04
CA TYR A 47 5.05 -0.39 -0.84
C TYR A 47 6.04 -0.41 -2.02
N GLN A 48 6.98 -1.36 -2.04
CA GLN A 48 7.96 -1.46 -3.12
C GLN A 48 7.29 -1.91 -4.43
N LEU A 49 7.84 -1.43 -5.55
CA LEU A 49 7.30 -1.74 -6.89
C LEU A 49 7.31 -3.23 -7.23
N GLU A 50 8.24 -4.00 -6.67
CA GLU A 50 8.29 -5.46 -6.81
C GLU A 50 7.05 -6.18 -6.23
N ASN A 51 6.43 -5.59 -5.20
CA ASN A 51 5.25 -6.13 -4.52
C ASN A 51 3.95 -5.48 -5.03
N ALA A 52 4.07 -4.60 -6.03
CA ALA A 52 2.99 -3.81 -6.57
C ALA A 52 2.48 -4.37 -7.89
N ILE A 53 1.19 -4.18 -8.16
CA ILE A 53 0.60 -4.51 -9.46
C ILE A 53 0.72 -3.28 -10.37
N SER A 54 1.70 -3.26 -11.27
CA SER A 54 2.01 -2.10 -12.14
C SER A 54 0.79 -1.53 -12.89
N ASN A 55 -0.12 -2.40 -13.36
CA ASN A 55 -1.34 -1.97 -14.07
C ASN A 55 -2.34 -1.18 -13.19
N LYS A 56 -2.17 -1.25 -11.86
CA LYS A 56 -2.99 -0.57 -10.86
C LYS A 56 -2.33 0.68 -10.28
N LEU A 57 -1.06 0.89 -10.58
CA LEU A 57 -0.30 2.07 -10.16
C LEU A 57 -0.57 3.25 -11.07
N TYR A 58 -0.52 4.45 -10.53
CA TYR A 58 -0.59 5.66 -11.32
C TYR A 58 0.62 5.75 -12.25
N GLU A 59 0.35 5.96 -13.54
CA GLU A 59 1.35 6.22 -14.56
C GLU A 59 1.10 7.64 -15.08
N GLN A 60 2.04 8.56 -14.83
CA GLN A 60 2.05 9.82 -15.56
C GLN A 60 2.37 9.50 -17.02
N LYS A 61 1.40 9.73 -17.91
CA LYS A 61 1.62 9.76 -19.36
C LYS A 61 2.40 11.01 -19.76
#